data_AF-A0A9X9F0T5-F1
#
_entry.id   AF-A0A9X9F0T5-F1
#
_cell.length_a   1.000
_cell.length_b   1.000
_cell.length_c   1.000
_cell.angle_alpha   90.00
_cell.angle_beta   90.00
_cell.angle_gamma   90.00
#
_symmetry.space_group_name_H-M   'P 1'
#
loop_
_entity.id
_entity.type
_entity.pdbx_description
1 polymer ?
#
loop_
_entity_poly.entity_id
_entity_poly.type
_entity_poly.pdbx_seq_one_letter_code
_entity_poly.pdbx_strand_id
1 'polypeptide(L)'
;MKYQTIFPSLKKSLFIFILSFSMLIFTLPTSIFAQSNNNANPVTNYYVSPTGNDLNPGTLDQPFATIQKAANVAKEGSTIYI
;
A
#
# COMPACT_ATOMS: atom_id res chain seq x y z
N MET A 1 14.91 -38.85 40.74
CA MET A 1 13.54 -38.63 40.22
C MET A 1 13.11 -37.16 40.38
N LYS A 2 13.64 -36.22 39.58
CA LYS A 2 13.18 -34.82 39.57
C LYS A 2 12.57 -34.38 38.23
N TYR A 3 12.71 -35.21 37.19
CA TYR A 3 12.27 -34.88 35.83
C TYR A 3 10.77 -35.16 35.57
N GLN A 4 10.15 -36.07 36.33
CA GLN A 4 8.75 -36.46 36.14
C GLN A 4 7.75 -35.32 36.42
N THR A 5 8.11 -34.37 37.30
CA THR A 5 7.27 -33.20 37.66
C THR A 5 7.50 -31.99 36.74
N ILE A 6 8.57 -31.99 35.94
CA ILE A 6 8.95 -30.87 35.07
C ILE A 6 8.21 -30.95 33.73
N PHE A 7 7.99 -32.14 33.17
CA PHE A 7 7.28 -32.28 31.89
C PHE A 7 5.82 -31.77 31.92
N PRO A 8 5.02 -32.02 32.99
CA PRO A 8 3.67 -31.47 33.08
C PRO A 8 3.63 -29.95 33.30
N SER A 9 4.58 -29.37 34.04
CA SER A 9 4.65 -27.92 34.28
C SER A 9 5.15 -27.15 33.06
N LEU A 10 6.09 -27.72 32.29
CA LEU A 10 6.58 -27.15 31.03
C LEU A 10 5.47 -27.08 29.97
N LYS A 11 4.64 -28.11 29.85
CA LYS A 11 3.47 -28.12 28.94
C LYS A 11 2.43 -27.06 29.32
N LYS A 12 2.19 -26.84 30.62
CA LYS A 12 1.28 -25.78 31.11
C LYS A 12 1.83 -24.38 30.81
N SER A 13 3.12 -24.15 31.05
CA SER A 13 3.77 -22.87 30.73
C SER A 13 3.75 -22.57 29.23
N LEU A 14 3.96 -23.59 28.40
CA LEU A 14 3.91 -23.46 26.94
C LEU A 14 2.49 -23.13 26.45
N PHE A 15 1.47 -23.77 27.03
CA PHE A 15 0.07 -23.48 26.74
C PHE A 15 -0.33 -22.03 27.11
N ILE A 16 0.12 -21.55 28.28
CA ILE A 16 -0.12 -20.17 28.73
C ILE A 16 0.58 -19.17 27.81
N PHE A 17 1.79 -19.49 27.35
CA PHE A 17 2.53 -18.65 26.40
C PHE A 17 1.84 -18.56 25.04
N ILE A 18 1.36 -19.68 24.51
CA ILE A 18 0.62 -19.73 23.24
C ILE A 18 -0.68 -18.93 23.34
N LEU A 19 -1.42 -19.05 24.45
CA LEU A 19 -2.65 -18.31 24.67
C LEU A 19 -2.41 -16.78 24.75
N SER A 20 -1.35 -16.39 25.46
CA SER A 20 -0.94 -14.98 25.57
C SER A 20 -0.48 -14.41 24.24
N PHE A 21 0.27 -15.17 23.45
CA PHE A 21 0.74 -14.77 22.13
C PHE A 21 -0.40 -14.65 21.12
N SER A 22 -1.38 -15.55 21.18
CA SER A 22 -2.62 -15.48 20.38
C SER A 22 -3.42 -14.21 20.67
N MET A 23 -3.48 -13.78 21.94
CA MET A 23 -4.21 -12.56 22.32
C MET A 23 -3.51 -11.29 21.83
N LEU A 24 -2.17 -11.29 21.73
CA LEU A 24 -1.39 -10.17 21.21
C LEU A 24 -1.67 -9.91 19.71
N ILE A 25 -1.76 -10.97 18.90
CA ILE A 25 -2.00 -10.87 17.44
C ILE A 25 -3.39 -10.25 17.14
N PHE A 26 -4.37 -10.46 18.03
CA PHE A 26 -5.74 -9.95 17.85
C PHE A 26 -5.89 -8.44 18.12
N THR A 27 -4.89 -7.82 18.77
CA THR A 27 -4.95 -6.38 19.13
C THR A 27 -4.20 -5.46 18.16
N LEU A 28 -3.56 -5.99 17.11
CA LEU A 28 -2.95 -5.13 16.11
C LEU A 28 -4.06 -4.35 15.39
N PRO A 29 -3.94 -3.01 15.26
CA PRO A 29 -4.89 -2.23 14.49
C PRO A 29 -4.87 -2.75 13.06
N THR A 30 -5.96 -3.37 12.63
CA THR A 30 -6.16 -3.68 11.22
C THR A 30 -6.24 -2.34 10.50
N SER A 31 -5.30 -2.07 9.60
CA SER A 31 -5.39 -0.91 8.72
C SER A 31 -6.61 -1.10 7.84
N ILE A 32 -7.73 -0.50 8.24
CA ILE A 32 -8.95 -0.41 7.45
C ILE A 32 -8.62 0.54 6.30
N PHE A 33 -8.24 0.00 5.15
CA PHE A 33 -8.21 0.79 3.93
C PHE A 33 -9.66 1.15 3.59
N ALA A 34 -10.03 2.41 3.80
CA ALA A 34 -11.30 2.92 3.33
C ALA A 34 -11.29 2.85 1.79
N GLN A 35 -11.98 1.86 1.23
CA GLN A 35 -12.18 1.77 -0.21
C GLN A 35 -13.19 2.86 -0.60
N SER A 36 -12.65 4.01 -1.02
CA SER A 36 -13.45 5.08 -1.58
C SER A 36 -14.09 4.57 -2.87
N ASN A 37 -15.41 4.36 -2.84
CA ASN A 37 -16.20 4.06 -4.03
C ASN A 37 -16.35 5.33 -4.87
N ASN A 38 -15.24 5.79 -5.44
CA ASN A 38 -15.24 6.85 -6.43
C ASN A 38 -15.61 6.22 -7.77
N ASN A 39 -16.91 6.15 -8.05
CA ASN A 39 -17.39 6.02 -9.43
C ASN A 39 -17.05 7.28 -10.26
N ALA A 40 -16.39 8.28 -9.66
CA ALA A 40 -15.66 9.29 -10.40
C ALA A 40 -14.41 8.65 -11.00
N ASN A 41 -14.35 8.55 -12.34
CA ASN A 41 -13.09 8.35 -13.04
C ASN A 41 -12.08 9.35 -12.45
N PRO A 42 -11.02 8.91 -11.76
CA PRO A 42 -10.05 9.84 -11.20
C PRO A 42 -9.50 10.65 -12.36
N VAL A 43 -9.78 11.96 -12.34
CA VAL A 43 -9.27 12.88 -13.35
C VAL A 43 -7.77 12.99 -13.13
N THR A 44 -7.00 12.35 -14.00
CA THR A 44 -5.54 12.37 -13.94
C THR A 44 -5.03 13.56 -14.74
N ASN A 45 -4.38 14.51 -14.08
CA ASN A 45 -3.67 15.59 -14.75
C ASN A 45 -2.28 15.13 -15.17
N TYR A 46 -1.81 15.62 -16.32
CA TYR A 46 -0.50 15.28 -16.89
C TYR A 46 0.37 16.53 -17.03
N TYR A 47 1.69 16.34 -16.92
CA TYR A 47 2.68 17.40 -17.01
C TYR A 47 3.68 17.11 -18.12
N VAL A 48 4.06 18.16 -18.85
CA VAL A 48 5.02 18.14 -19.95
C VAL A 48 6.14 19.12 -19.61
N SER A 49 7.38 18.78 -19.91
CA SER A 49 8.52 19.66 -19.75
C SER A 49 9.55 19.39 -20.85
N PRO A 50 10.22 20.42 -21.40
CA PRO A 50 11.29 20.23 -22.39
C PRO A 50 12.44 19.33 -21.91
N THR A 51 12.66 19.22 -20.59
CA THR A 51 13.68 18.34 -19.97
C THR A 51 13.10 17.03 -19.45
N GLY A 52 11.83 16.74 -19.73
CA GLY A 52 11.14 15.51 -19.33
C GLY A 52 11.55 14.29 -20.18
N ASN A 53 10.81 13.19 -20.03
CA ASN A 53 11.02 11.97 -20.81
C ASN A 53 9.67 11.31 -21.11
N ASP A 54 9.41 10.89 -22.35
CA ASP A 54 8.16 10.24 -22.73
C ASP A 54 7.98 8.83 -22.13
N LEU A 55 9.02 8.26 -21.50
CA LEU A 55 8.93 7.05 -20.68
C LEU A 55 8.47 7.31 -19.25
N ASN A 56 8.43 8.58 -18.81
CA ASN A 56 7.94 8.95 -17.48
C ASN A 56 6.42 8.72 -17.37
N PRO A 57 5.85 8.69 -16.15
CA PRO A 57 4.42 8.58 -15.95
C PRO A 57 3.62 9.88 -16.26
N GLY A 58 4.30 11.01 -16.49
CA GLY A 58 3.63 12.30 -16.76
C GLY A 58 3.16 13.02 -15.50
N THR A 59 3.80 12.78 -14.36
CA THR A 59 3.56 13.47 -13.08
C THR A 59 4.35 14.77 -13.00
N LEU A 60 4.07 15.61 -12.01
CA LEU A 60 4.82 16.86 -11.78
C LEU A 60 6.34 16.63 -11.67
N ASP A 61 6.74 15.60 -10.90
CA ASP A 61 8.15 15.28 -10.68
C ASP A 61 8.80 14.52 -11.85
N GLN A 62 7.98 13.84 -12.66
CA GLN A 62 8.42 13.06 -13.81
C GLN A 62 7.52 13.38 -15.01
N PRO A 63 7.70 14.56 -15.62
CA PRO A 63 6.87 15.00 -16.74
C PRO A 63 7.24 14.27 -18.04
N PHE A 64 6.31 14.23 -18.98
CA PHE A 64 6.60 13.82 -20.35
C PHE A 64 7.52 14.83 -21.05
N ALA A 65 8.24 14.39 -22.08
CA ALA A 65 9.03 15.30 -22.91
C ALA A 65 8.16 16.02 -23.95
N THR A 66 7.10 15.34 -24.43
CA THR A 66 6.28 15.82 -25.54
C THR A 66 4.81 15.97 -25.18
N ILE A 67 4.18 16.99 -25.77
CA ILE A 67 2.73 17.20 -25.69
C ILE A 67 1.99 16.03 -26.36
N GLN A 68 2.55 15.44 -27.43
CA GLN A 68 1.93 14.31 -28.11
C GLN A 68 1.82 13.09 -27.20
N LYS A 69 2.85 12.80 -26.38
CA LYS A 69 2.76 11.71 -25.41
C LYS A 69 1.66 11.96 -24.38
N ALA A 70 1.57 13.17 -23.85
CA ALA A 70 0.49 13.56 -22.94
C ALA A 70 -0.90 13.42 -23.59
N ALA A 71 -1.06 13.88 -24.83
CA ALA A 71 -2.32 13.79 -25.56
C ALA A 71 -2.76 12.34 -25.83
N ASN A 72 -1.81 11.43 -26.08
CA ASN A 72 -2.10 10.01 -26.33
C ASN A 72 -2.61 9.27 -25.09
N VAL A 73 -2.24 9.72 -23.88
CA VAL A 73 -2.61 9.06 -22.62
C VAL A 73 -3.73 9.78 -21.86
N ALA A 74 -3.96 11.06 -22.17
CA ALA A 74 -4.98 11.87 -21.55
C ALA A 74 -6.36 11.24 -21.76
N LYS A 75 -7.13 11.18 -20.67
CA LYS A 75 -8.53 10.75 -20.68
C LYS A 75 -9.46 11.95 -20.57
N GLU A 76 -10.74 11.74 -20.82
CA GLU A 76 -11.76 12.77 -20.60
C GLU A 76 -11.64 13.42 -19.20
N GLY A 77 -11.78 14.74 -19.16
CA GLY A 77 -11.60 15.54 -17.95
C GLY A 77 -10.16 15.86 -17.55
N SER A 78 -9.14 15.21 -18.15
CA SER A 78 -7.73 15.46 -17.82
C SER A 78 -7.28 16.86 -18.26
N THR A 79 -6.40 17.50 -17.47
CA THR A 79 -5.70 18.73 -17.88
C THR A 79 -4.22 18.44 -18.13
N ILE A 80 -3.67 19.03 -19.21
CA ILE A 80 -2.24 18.96 -19.54
C ILE A 80 -1.58 20.29 -19.19
N TYR A 81 -0.56 20.25 -18.35
CA TYR A 81 0.29 21.38 -17.98
C TYR A 81 1.62 21.31 -18.74
N ILE A 82 2.18 22.46 -19.13
CA ILE A 82 3.39 22.61 -19.94
C ILE A 82 4.37 23.54 -19.22
#